data_AF-A0A1J5GSN8-F1
#
_entry.id   AF-A0A1J5GSN8-F1
#
_cell.length_a   1.000
_cell.length_b   1.000
_cell.length_c   1.000
_cell.angle_alpha   90.00
_cell.angle_beta   90.00
_cell.angle_gamma   90.00
#
_symmetry.space_group_name_H-M   'P 1'
#
loop_
_entity.id
_entity.type
_entity.pdbx_description
1 polymer ?
#
loop_
_entity_poly.entity_id
_entity_poly.type
_entity_poly.pdbx_seq_one_letter_code
_entity_poly.pdbx_strand_id
1 'polypeptide(L)'
;MEENNNFAYIDAANLYKGIEGLGWRLDYKRFRIWLKDKYNIERAYLFIGLVPNNKDLYTSLQEMGYVLVYKEVTYDGEGKVKGNCDTDLVLKAVVDYYEKRCEKAVIVASDGDYAGLVKFLKEKGSFLTIVSPGNKCSYLLRKLNISIIYLDTQKDKLKR
;
A
#
# COMPACT_ATOMS: atom_id res chain seq x y z
N MET A 1 20.26 -14.02 13.98
CA MET A 1 20.01 -12.94 12.99
C MET A 1 18.65 -12.41 13.37
N GLU A 2 18.52 -11.12 13.73
CA GLU A 2 17.20 -10.55 13.98
C GLU A 2 16.37 -10.73 12.69
N GLU A 3 15.24 -11.41 12.79
CA GLU A 3 14.28 -11.50 11.69
C GLU A 3 13.69 -10.10 11.50
N ASN A 4 14.21 -9.35 10.52
CA ASN A 4 13.72 -8.00 10.25
C ASN A 4 12.24 -8.06 9.86
N ASN A 5 11.36 -7.58 10.74
CA ASN A 5 9.92 -7.69 10.56
C ASN A 5 9.33 -6.44 9.90
N ASN A 6 9.59 -6.28 8.61
CA ASN A 6 9.11 -5.13 7.85
C ASN A 6 7.72 -5.38 7.29
N PHE A 7 6.85 -4.37 7.36
CA PHE A 7 5.49 -4.44 6.82
C PHE A 7 5.27 -3.46 5.67
N ALA A 8 4.40 -3.87 4.73
CA ALA A 8 3.85 -2.99 3.71
C ALA A 8 2.40 -2.68 4.03
N TYR A 9 2.04 -1.40 3.95
CA TYR A 9 0.67 -0.91 4.08
C TYR A 9 0.25 -0.34 2.74
N ILE A 10 -0.72 -0.97 2.09
CA ILE A 10 -1.04 -0.78 0.68
C ILE A 10 -2.46 -0.27 0.53
N ASP A 11 -2.60 0.94 -0.01
CA ASP A 11 -3.88 1.44 -0.45
C ASP A 11 -4.22 0.82 -1.82
N ALA A 12 -5.14 -0.15 -1.84
CA ALA A 12 -5.49 -0.87 -3.06
C ALA A 12 -6.10 0.05 -4.12
N ALA A 13 -6.91 1.03 -3.71
CA ALA A 13 -7.61 1.92 -4.62
C ALA A 13 -6.62 2.92 -5.26
N ASN A 14 -5.72 3.49 -4.47
CA ASN A 14 -4.67 4.38 -4.97
C ASN A 14 -3.69 3.63 -5.89
N LEU A 15 -3.29 2.42 -5.51
CA LEU A 15 -2.43 1.57 -6.32
C LEU A 15 -3.08 1.21 -7.66
N TYR A 16 -4.30 0.70 -7.64
CA TYR A 16 -5.03 0.29 -8.85
C TYR A 16 -5.23 1.47 -9.81
N LYS A 17 -5.83 2.58 -9.33
CA LYS A 17 -6.10 3.76 -10.16
C LYS A 17 -4.81 4.40 -10.69
N GLY A 18 -3.76 4.42 -9.87
CA GLY A 18 -2.46 4.96 -10.25
C GLY A 18 -1.83 4.16 -11.40
N ILE A 19 -1.85 2.83 -11.32
CA ILE A 19 -1.30 1.95 -12.38
C ILE A 19 -2.19 1.97 -13.64
N GLU A 20 -3.51 1.96 -13.47
CA GLU A 20 -4.46 2.08 -14.59
C GLU A 20 -4.25 3.38 -15.38
N GLY A 21 -4.05 4.51 -14.68
CA GLY A 21 -3.73 5.80 -15.29
C GLY A 21 -2.38 5.86 -16.02
N LEU A 22 -1.50 4.87 -15.82
CA LEU A 22 -0.23 4.70 -16.54
C LEU A 22 -0.35 3.75 -17.74
N GLY A 23 -1.55 3.21 -17.99
CA GLY A 23 -1.83 2.37 -19.16
C GLY A 23 -1.21 0.97 -19.08
N TRP A 24 -1.04 0.42 -17.87
CA TRP A 24 -0.63 -0.97 -17.70
C TRP A 24 -1.32 -1.63 -16.51
N ARG A 25 -1.12 -2.94 -16.34
CA ARG A 25 -1.74 -3.74 -15.28
C ARG A 25 -0.69 -4.39 -14.42
N LEU A 26 -0.85 -4.25 -13.10
CA LEU A 26 0.04 -4.83 -12.11
C LEU A 26 -0.19 -6.34 -11.97
N ASP A 27 0.88 -7.12 -12.02
CA ASP A 27 0.90 -8.50 -11.52
C ASP A 27 1.12 -8.47 -10.01
N TYR A 28 0.04 -8.69 -9.25
CA TYR A 28 0.05 -8.64 -7.78
C TYR A 28 0.92 -9.75 -7.16
N LYS A 29 1.10 -10.89 -7.82
CA LYS A 29 1.97 -11.97 -7.34
C LYS A 29 3.43 -11.55 -7.46
N ARG A 30 3.83 -11.03 -8.62
CA ARG A 30 5.18 -10.47 -8.81
C ARG A 30 5.44 -9.28 -7.90
N PHE A 31 4.44 -8.44 -7.68
CA PHE A 31 4.57 -7.30 -6.76
C PHE A 31 4.79 -7.75 -5.30
N ARG A 32 4.10 -8.80 -4.84
CA ARG A 32 4.29 -9.35 -3.50
C ARG A 32 5.70 -9.90 -3.31
N ILE A 33 6.21 -10.62 -4.31
CA ILE A 33 7.57 -11.15 -4.34
C ILE A 33 8.57 -9.99 -4.33
N TRP A 34 8.37 -8.98 -5.18
CA TRP A 34 9.23 -7.81 -5.25
C TRP A 34 9.31 -7.05 -3.92
N LEU A 35 8.19 -6.88 -3.20
CA LEU A 35 8.18 -6.28 -1.87
C LEU A 35 9.00 -7.11 -0.87
N LYS A 36 8.87 -8.44 -0.93
CA LYS A 36 9.66 -9.36 -0.09
C LYS A 36 11.14 -9.23 -0.40
N ASP A 37 11.54 -9.36 -1.66
CA ASP A 37 12.95 -9.43 -2.06
C ASP A 37 13.66 -8.09 -1.86
N LYS A 38 12.98 -6.97 -2.16
CA LYS A 38 13.60 -5.64 -2.11
C LYS A 38 13.68 -5.04 -0.71
N TYR A 39 12.68 -5.31 0.13
CA TYR A 39 12.50 -4.62 1.42
C TYR A 39 12.31 -5.57 2.60
N ASN A 40 12.48 -6.87 2.40
CA ASN A 40 12.25 -7.91 3.39
C ASN A 40 10.84 -7.85 4.02
N ILE A 41 9.81 -7.59 3.19
CA ILE A 41 8.44 -7.45 3.67
C ILE A 41 7.86 -8.81 4.08
N GLU A 42 7.72 -9.01 5.38
CA GLU A 42 7.09 -10.19 5.99
C GLU A 42 5.58 -10.16 5.74
N ARG A 43 4.91 -9.04 6.09
CA ARG A 43 3.45 -8.88 5.93
C ARG A 43 3.12 -7.70 5.03
N ALA A 44 2.21 -7.94 4.10
CA ALA A 44 1.68 -6.91 3.20
C ALA A 44 0.18 -6.78 3.44
N TYR A 45 -0.22 -5.73 4.18
CA TYR A 45 -1.61 -5.39 4.39
C TYR A 45 -2.14 -4.64 3.17
N LEU A 46 -3.18 -5.19 2.55
CA LEU A 46 -3.87 -4.58 1.42
C LEU A 46 -5.24 -4.09 1.87
N PHE A 47 -5.38 -2.76 1.94
CA PHE A 47 -6.59 -2.09 2.39
C PHE A 47 -7.52 -1.92 1.19
N ILE A 48 -8.68 -2.57 1.26
CA ILE A 48 -9.57 -2.74 0.11
C ILE A 48 -11.04 -2.63 0.52
N GLY A 49 -11.84 -1.97 -0.31
CA GLY A 49 -13.29 -1.94 -0.16
C GLY A 49 -13.89 -3.33 -0.41
N LEU A 50 -14.78 -3.76 0.48
CA LEU A 50 -15.50 -5.03 0.37
C LEU A 50 -16.69 -4.89 -0.58
N VAL A 51 -16.58 -5.53 -1.75
CA VAL A 51 -17.61 -5.63 -2.77
C VAL A 51 -17.99 -7.11 -2.91
N PRO A 52 -19.23 -7.52 -2.58
CA PRO A 52 -19.62 -8.92 -2.54
C PRO A 52 -19.34 -9.74 -3.81
N ASN A 53 -19.34 -9.09 -4.97
CA ASN A 53 -19.11 -9.75 -6.26
C ASN A 53 -17.63 -10.00 -6.58
N ASN A 54 -16.70 -9.55 -5.73
CA ASN A 54 -15.25 -9.66 -5.95
C ASN A 54 -14.58 -10.81 -5.16
N LYS A 55 -15.35 -11.83 -4.74
CA LYS A 55 -14.82 -12.93 -3.89
C LYS A 55 -13.59 -13.62 -4.48
N ASP A 56 -13.63 -13.97 -5.76
CA ASP A 56 -12.52 -14.67 -6.42
C ASP A 56 -11.24 -13.83 -6.44
N LEU A 57 -11.37 -12.50 -6.61
CA LEU A 57 -10.24 -11.57 -6.51
C LEU A 57 -9.64 -11.59 -5.10
N TYR A 58 -10.49 -11.54 -4.07
CA TYR A 58 -10.03 -11.55 -2.68
C TYR A 58 -9.30 -12.85 -2.33
N THR A 59 -9.87 -14.00 -2.72
CA THR A 59 -9.22 -15.30 -2.55
C THR A 59 -7.86 -15.33 -3.23
N SER A 60 -7.79 -14.89 -4.49
CA SER A 60 -6.53 -14.86 -5.23
C SER A 60 -5.46 -13.97 -4.58
N LEU A 61 -5.84 -12.79 -4.07
CA LEU A 61 -4.93 -11.90 -3.35
C LEU A 61 -4.44 -12.53 -2.03
N GLN A 62 -5.31 -13.20 -1.29
CA GLN A 62 -4.93 -13.90 -0.06
C GLN A 62 -3.97 -15.06 -0.36
N GLU A 63 -4.23 -15.86 -1.39
CA GLU A 63 -3.34 -16.94 -1.86
C GLU A 63 -1.97 -16.41 -2.32
N MET A 64 -1.92 -15.19 -2.85
CA MET A 64 -0.66 -14.51 -3.17
C MET A 64 0.11 -14.05 -1.93
N GLY A 65 -0.48 -14.10 -0.73
CA GLY A 65 0.18 -13.76 0.54
C GLY A 65 -0.06 -12.32 0.99
N TYR A 66 -1.16 -11.69 0.58
CA TYR A 66 -1.63 -10.43 1.13
C TYR A 66 -2.57 -10.66 2.33
N VAL A 67 -2.47 -9.80 3.34
CA VAL A 67 -3.45 -9.73 4.42
C VAL A 67 -4.46 -8.66 4.04
N LEU A 68 -5.70 -9.08 3.71
CA LEU A 68 -6.74 -8.15 3.31
C LEU A 68 -7.35 -7.47 4.54
N VAL A 69 -7.35 -6.14 4.53
CA VAL A 69 -8.07 -5.32 5.52
C VAL A 69 -9.26 -4.70 4.81
N TYR A 70 -10.43 -5.22 5.12
CA TYR A 70 -11.67 -4.83 4.45
C TYR A 70 -12.27 -3.58 5.06
N LYS A 71 -12.74 -2.68 4.19
CA LYS A 71 -13.65 -1.60 4.57
C LYS A 71 -15.02 -1.84 3.97
N GLU A 72 -16.06 -1.68 4.79
CA GLU A 72 -17.41 -1.59 4.26
C GLU A 72 -17.50 -0.44 3.25
N VAL A 73 -18.06 -0.73 2.09
CA VAL A 73 -18.29 0.25 1.05
C VAL A 73 -19.69 0.84 1.20
N THR A 74 -19.77 2.15 1.11
CA THR A 74 -21.04 2.86 0.92
C THR A 74 -21.20 3.19 -0.56
N TYR A 75 -22.43 3.41 -1.00
CA TYR A 75 -22.70 3.91 -2.35
C TYR A 75 -23.18 5.35 -2.22
N ASP A 76 -22.72 6.23 -3.11
CA ASP A 76 -23.39 7.53 -3.23
C ASP A 76 -24.73 7.40 -3.97
N GLY A 77 -25.47 8.51 -4.05
CA GLY A 77 -26.76 8.55 -4.73
C GLY A 77 -26.71 8.23 -6.23
N GLU A 78 -25.51 8.11 -6.81
CA GLU A 78 -25.28 7.75 -8.22
C GLU A 78 -24.78 6.30 -8.38
N GLY A 79 -24.73 5.52 -7.29
CA GLY A 79 -24.30 4.12 -7.31
C GLY A 79 -22.78 3.93 -7.36
N LYS A 80 -21.99 4.99 -7.14
CA LYS A 80 -20.53 4.88 -7.09
C LYS A 80 -20.07 4.45 -5.70
N VAL A 81 -19.21 3.45 -5.68
CA VAL A 81 -18.59 2.91 -4.46
C VAL A 81 -17.71 3.98 -3.78
N LYS A 82 -18.03 4.30 -2.53
CA LYS A 82 -17.25 5.08 -1.57
C LYS A 82 -16.75 4.17 -0.45
N GLY A 83 -15.45 3.88 -0.47
CA GLY A 83 -14.77 3.06 0.53
C GLY A 83 -13.33 3.53 0.72
N ASN A 84 -13.15 4.74 1.25
CA ASN A 84 -11.82 5.25 1.56
C ASN A 84 -11.23 4.50 2.78
N CYS A 85 -10.09 3.86 2.60
CA CYS A 85 -9.39 3.08 3.63
C CYS A 85 -8.21 3.82 4.27
N ASP A 86 -7.98 5.10 3.95
CA ASP A 86 -6.84 5.89 4.41
C ASP A 86 -6.72 5.86 5.94
N THR A 87 -7.82 6.13 6.64
CA THR A 87 -7.85 6.15 8.12
C THR A 87 -7.49 4.79 8.72
N ASP A 88 -8.00 3.70 8.16
CA ASP A 88 -7.74 2.34 8.66
C ASP A 88 -6.28 1.94 8.42
N LEU A 89 -5.72 2.34 7.27
CA LEU A 89 -4.31 2.15 6.96
C LEU A 89 -3.43 2.89 7.97
N VAL A 90 -3.72 4.17 8.20
CA VAL A 90 -3.01 4.99 9.19
C VAL A 90 -3.10 4.38 10.58
N LEU A 91 -4.31 4.03 11.03
CA LEU A 91 -4.53 3.45 12.35
C LEU A 91 -3.77 2.14 12.52
N LYS A 92 -3.88 1.23 11.54
CA LYS A 92 -3.20 -0.07 11.59
C LYS A 92 -1.68 0.07 11.63
N ALA A 93 -1.11 0.96 10.82
CA ALA A 93 0.34 1.21 10.82
C ALA A 93 0.83 1.78 12.17
N VAL A 94 0.06 2.68 12.78
CA VAL A 94 0.37 3.23 14.10
C VAL A 94 0.25 2.17 15.20
N VAL A 95 -0.80 1.35 15.17
CA VAL A 95 -0.99 0.24 16.12
C VAL A 95 0.16 -0.76 16.01
N ASP A 96 0.50 -1.22 14.80
CA ASP A 96 1.57 -2.19 14.59
C ASP A 96 2.96 -1.64 15.01
N TYR A 97 3.17 -0.32 14.91
CA TYR A 97 4.35 0.34 15.47
C TYR A 97 4.36 0.28 17.01
N TYR A 98 3.29 0.72 17.68
CA TYR A 98 3.23 0.77 19.15
C TYR A 98 3.26 -0.62 19.79
N GLU A 99 2.67 -1.62 19.13
CA GLU A 99 2.72 -3.03 19.54
C GLU A 99 4.03 -3.73 19.16
N LYS A 100 5.01 -2.99 18.61
CA LYS A 100 6.34 -3.50 18.22
C LYS A 100 6.28 -4.69 17.27
N ARG A 101 5.28 -4.71 16.38
CA ARG A 101 5.12 -5.75 15.36
C ARG A 101 5.84 -5.40 14.07
N CYS A 102 5.97 -4.10 13.78
CA CYS A 102 6.58 -3.58 12.57
C CYS A 102 7.90 -2.88 12.90
N GLU A 103 9.00 -3.36 12.33
CA GLU A 103 10.31 -2.70 12.46
C GLU A 103 10.40 -1.51 11.50
N LYS A 104 10.28 -1.75 10.19
CA LYS A 104 10.20 -0.72 9.16
C LYS A 104 8.95 -0.87 8.30
N ALA A 105 8.38 0.27 7.94
CA ALA A 105 7.15 0.38 7.16
C ALA A 105 7.43 0.87 5.74
N VAL A 106 6.86 0.15 4.76
CA VAL A 106 6.66 0.62 3.39
C VAL A 106 5.22 1.08 3.25
N ILE A 107 5.01 2.30 2.75
CA ILE A 107 3.67 2.78 2.42
C ILE A 107 3.53 2.78 0.90
N VAL A 108 2.54 2.05 0.38
CA VAL A 108 2.28 1.95 -1.05
C VAL A 108 1.09 2.85 -1.40
N ALA A 109 1.39 4.11 -1.74
CA ALA A 109 0.42 5.14 -2.11
C ALA A 109 1.11 6.33 -2.81
N SER A 110 0.30 7.21 -3.39
CA SER A 110 0.70 8.53 -3.92
C SER A 110 -0.01 9.69 -3.24
N ASP A 111 -1.00 9.41 -2.38
CA ASP A 111 -1.85 10.43 -1.79
C ASP A 111 -1.13 11.27 -0.74
N GLY A 112 -1.39 12.58 -0.74
CA GLY A 112 -0.83 13.52 0.24
C GLY A 112 -1.35 13.29 1.66
N ASP A 113 -2.51 12.63 1.81
CA ASP A 113 -3.14 12.36 3.09
C ASP A 113 -2.27 11.44 3.98
N TYR A 114 -1.40 10.63 3.38
CA TYR A 114 -0.42 9.82 4.10
C TYR A 114 0.80 10.59 4.64
N ALA A 115 0.96 11.88 4.31
CA ALA A 115 2.10 12.67 4.76
C ALA A 115 2.24 12.74 6.28
N GLY A 116 1.12 12.76 7.01
CA GLY A 116 1.10 12.71 8.48
C GLY A 116 1.70 11.41 9.02
N LEU A 117 1.24 10.27 8.48
CA LEU A 117 1.75 8.94 8.84
C LEU A 117 3.25 8.81 8.53
N VAL A 118 3.67 9.24 7.34
CA VAL A 118 5.08 9.16 6.93
C VAL A 118 5.96 10.01 7.84
N LYS A 119 5.54 11.23 8.18
CA LYS A 119 6.27 12.09 9.12
C LYS A 119 6.42 11.41 10.48
N PHE A 120 5.33 10.87 11.03
CA PHE A 120 5.34 10.12 12.29
C PHE A 120 6.33 8.95 12.25
N LEU A 121 6.23 8.06 11.25
CA LEU A 121 7.09 6.88 11.14
C LEU A 121 8.56 7.27 10.94
N LYS A 122 8.84 8.35 10.21
CA LYS A 122 10.19 8.88 10.01
C LYS A 122 10.78 9.39 11.33
N GLU A 123 10.02 10.17 12.11
CA GLU A 123 10.44 10.65 13.43
C GLU A 123 10.69 9.51 14.41
N LYS A 124 9.96 8.40 14.27
CA LYS A 124 10.17 7.18 15.07
C LYS A 124 11.26 6.26 14.52
N GLY A 125 11.91 6.61 13.42
CA GLY A 125 12.91 5.75 12.77
C GLY A 125 12.34 4.44 12.23
N SER A 126 11.02 4.32 12.05
CA SER A 126 10.33 3.12 11.56
C SER A 126 9.87 3.26 10.10
N PHE A 127 10.18 4.36 9.42
CA PHE A 127 9.87 4.54 8.01
C PHE A 127 10.97 3.96 7.09
N LEU A 128 10.57 3.22 6.04
CA LEU A 128 11.48 2.72 5.01
C LEU A 128 11.42 3.56 3.73
N THR A 129 10.27 3.58 3.05
CA THR A 129 10.09 4.27 1.75
C THR A 129 8.61 4.42 1.42
N ILE A 130 8.30 5.36 0.53
CA ILE A 130 7.06 5.33 -0.26
C ILE A 130 7.30 4.47 -1.50
N VAL A 131 6.32 3.64 -1.86
CA VAL A 131 6.19 3.03 -3.19
C VAL A 131 4.97 3.64 -3.86
N SER A 132 5.19 4.50 -4.83
CA SER A 132 4.14 5.19 -5.57
C SER A 132 3.93 4.51 -6.93
N PRO A 133 2.69 4.38 -7.44
CA PRO A 133 2.43 3.87 -8.79
C PRO A 133 3.27 4.55 -9.88
N GLY A 134 3.42 5.88 -9.84
CA GLY A 134 4.15 6.65 -10.85
C GLY A 134 4.60 8.02 -10.33
N ASN A 135 5.20 8.84 -11.19
CA ASN A 135 5.79 10.12 -10.78
C ASN A 135 4.77 11.17 -10.27
N LYS A 136 3.46 10.94 -10.46
CA LYS A 136 2.35 11.76 -9.94
C LYS A 136 2.10 11.54 -8.44
N CYS A 137 3.16 11.43 -7.64
CA CYS A 137 3.09 11.37 -6.17
C CYS A 137 2.83 12.76 -5.58
N SER A 138 1.99 12.91 -4.55
CA SER A 138 1.63 14.22 -3.98
C SER A 138 2.85 15.05 -3.55
N TYR A 139 2.78 16.37 -3.77
CA TYR A 139 3.82 17.31 -3.30
C TYR A 139 4.03 17.22 -1.78
N LEU A 140 2.98 16.94 -1.02
CA LEU A 140 3.07 16.79 0.44
C LEU A 140 3.97 15.63 0.87
N LEU A 141 4.04 14.56 0.09
CA LEU A 141 4.98 13.46 0.31
C LEU A 141 6.38 13.83 -0.21
N ARG A 142 6.47 14.40 -1.42
CA ARG A 142 7.77 14.74 -2.02
C ARG A 142 8.58 15.74 -1.19
N LYS A 143 7.93 16.70 -0.53
CA LYS A 143 8.61 17.71 0.30
C LYS A 143 9.19 17.17 1.62
N LEU A 144 8.90 15.91 2.00
CA LEU A 144 9.36 15.33 3.27
C LEU A 144 10.83 14.87 3.24
N ASN A 145 11.52 15.01 2.09
CA ASN A 145 12.88 14.53 1.88
C ASN A 145 13.04 13.06 2.31
N ILE A 146 12.33 12.19 1.60
CA ILE A 146 12.21 10.75 1.86
C ILE A 146 12.52 9.97 0.58
N SER A 147 12.86 8.68 0.73
CA SER A 147 12.92 7.76 -0.41
C SER A 147 11.51 7.54 -0.98
N ILE A 148 11.39 7.69 -2.30
CA ILE A 148 10.19 7.38 -3.07
C ILE A 148 10.62 6.54 -4.27
N ILE A 149 10.02 5.36 -4.42
CA ILE A 149 10.18 4.51 -5.60
C ILE A 149 8.92 4.55 -6.43
N TYR A 150 9.07 4.70 -7.74
CA TYR A 150 7.96 4.70 -8.69
C TYR A 150 7.85 3.34 -9.37
N LEU A 151 6.71 2.66 -9.22
CA LEU A 151 6.46 1.33 -9.81
C LEU A 151 6.53 1.34 -11.33
N ASP A 152 6.19 2.47 -11.96
CA ASP A 152 6.30 2.62 -13.41
C ASP A 152 7.73 2.38 -13.93
N THR A 153 8.76 2.73 -13.14
CA THR A 153 10.16 2.43 -13.49
C THR A 153 10.52 0.95 -13.37
N GLN A 154 9.65 0.16 -12.75
CA GLN A 154 9.78 -1.28 -12.56
C GLN A 154 8.79 -2.06 -13.42
N LYS A 155 8.07 -1.38 -14.34
CA LYS A 155 6.98 -1.94 -15.15
C LYS A 155 7.34 -3.24 -15.85
N ASP A 156 8.53 -3.36 -16.44
CA ASP A 156 8.91 -4.59 -17.16
C ASP A 156 9.01 -5.83 -16.27
N LYS A 157 9.28 -5.64 -14.97
CA LYS A 157 9.31 -6.72 -13.99
C LYS A 157 7.93 -7.03 -13.41
N LEU A 158 7.05 -6.03 -13.37
CA LEU A 158 5.81 -6.06 -12.59
C LEU A 158 4.53 -6.08 -13.42
N LYS A 159 4.61 -5.88 -14.74
CA LYS A 159 3.46 -5.94 -15.64
C LYS A 159 3.00 -7.39 -15.86
N ARG A 160 1.69 -7.55 -16.00
CA ARG A 160 1.05 -8.80 -16.45
C ARG A 160 1.29 -9.04 -17.95
#